data_AF-R5U9J3-F1
#
_entry.id   AF-R5U9J3-F1
#
_cell.length_a   1.000
_cell.length_b   1.000
_cell.length_c   1.000
_cell.angle_alpha   90.00
_cell.angle_beta   90.00
_cell.angle_gamma   90.00
#
_symmetry.space_group_name_H-M   'P 1'
#
loop_
_entity.id
_entity.type
_entity.pdbx_description
1 polymer ?
#
loop_
_entity_poly.entity_id
_entity_poly.type
_entity_poly.pdbx_seq_one_letter_code
_entity_poly.pdbx_strand_id
1 'polypeptide(L)'
;MQTPVFTADIGTSGMIKQISLTAKENASALSDEQATLIINDIRSAAHQYYTDESCMQKYLWYGYLLDYKYDDADTRSNLGRSLYQSIKNVYCQTDTAESNTTVSTLEQIDASFAKMDEEAAALAAQQAQEEARKQAEIQAQQEAQRQAELQAQQEAEAARIAAEQQAAAQQTQQPQEASVWLSATGSKYHSVPDCGNMNPNNARQVSLSEAQSMGYEPCKRCH
;
A
#
# COMPACT_ATOMS: atom_id res chain seq x y z
N MET A 1 0.08 35.89 -13.63
CA MET A 1 0.04 35.89 -15.12
C MET A 1 -0.05 37.34 -15.58
N GLN A 2 0.70 37.76 -16.60
CA GLN A 2 0.66 39.15 -17.08
C GLN A 2 -0.62 39.40 -17.88
N THR A 3 -1.41 40.40 -17.48
CA THR A 3 -2.60 40.83 -18.23
C THR A 3 -2.17 41.41 -19.58
N PRO A 4 -2.79 40.99 -20.69
CA PRO A 4 -2.56 41.60 -22.00
C PRO A 4 -2.84 43.11 -21.98
N VAL A 5 -2.15 43.86 -22.84
CA VAL A 5 -2.49 45.26 -23.07
C VAL A 5 -3.66 45.32 -24.03
N PHE A 6 -4.76 45.94 -23.60
CA PHE A 6 -5.94 46.14 -24.43
C PHE A 6 -5.94 47.56 -25.04
N THR A 7 -6.59 47.70 -26.19
CA THR A 7 -6.48 48.90 -27.04
C THR A 7 -7.83 49.53 -27.38
N ALA A 8 -8.94 48.87 -27.07
CA ALA A 8 -10.27 49.42 -27.23
C ALA A 8 -10.51 50.58 -26.26
N ASP A 9 -11.57 51.36 -26.52
CA ASP A 9 -11.95 52.47 -25.67
C ASP A 9 -12.33 52.00 -24.27
N ILE A 10 -11.75 52.67 -23.27
CA ILE A 10 -11.93 52.38 -21.85
C ILE A 10 -13.40 52.56 -21.44
N GLY A 11 -13.88 51.71 -20.54
CA GLY A 11 -15.25 51.76 -20.04
C GLY A 11 -16.34 51.39 -21.06
N THR A 12 -15.98 50.75 -22.18
CA THR A 12 -16.94 50.37 -23.23
C THR A 12 -17.18 48.87 -23.33
N SER A 13 -18.33 48.50 -23.90
CA SER A 13 -18.61 47.11 -24.30
C SER A 13 -17.65 46.59 -25.37
N GLY A 14 -17.03 47.49 -26.15
CA GLY A 14 -15.95 47.17 -27.09
C GLY A 14 -14.72 46.59 -26.38
N MET A 15 -14.33 47.19 -25.25
CA MET A 15 -13.27 46.65 -24.40
C MET A 15 -13.63 45.26 -23.84
N ILE A 16 -14.84 45.09 -23.30
CA ILE A 16 -15.30 43.79 -22.79
C ILE A 16 -15.19 42.71 -23.87
N LYS A 17 -15.60 43.03 -25.10
CA LYS A 17 -15.50 42.12 -26.24
C LYS A 17 -14.03 41.80 -26.59
N GLN A 18 -13.13 42.77 -26.58
CA GLN A 18 -11.71 42.53 -26.80
C GLN A 18 -11.14 41.57 -25.75
N ILE A 19 -11.40 41.84 -24.47
CA ILE A 19 -10.93 41.01 -23.35
C ILE A 19 -11.44 39.57 -23.49
N SER A 20 -12.74 39.39 -23.75
CA SER A 20 -13.36 38.07 -23.94
C SER A 20 -12.72 37.30 -25.11
N LEU A 21 -12.53 37.93 -26.27
CA LEU A 21 -11.91 37.27 -27.42
C LEU A 21 -10.46 36.89 -27.14
N THR A 22 -9.68 37.78 -26.54
CA THR A 22 -8.30 37.49 -26.14
C THR A 22 -8.24 36.36 -25.11
N ALA A 23 -9.14 36.34 -24.12
CA ALA A 23 -9.22 35.23 -23.17
C ALA A 23 -9.52 33.90 -23.88
N LYS A 24 -10.48 33.89 -24.83
CA LYS A 24 -10.84 32.70 -25.59
C LYS A 24 -9.67 32.12 -26.40
N GLU A 25 -8.85 32.98 -27.00
CA GLU A 25 -7.64 32.57 -27.73
C GLU A 25 -6.57 31.96 -26.82
N ASN A 26 -6.50 32.39 -25.56
CA ASN A 26 -5.49 31.96 -24.59
C ASN A 26 -5.96 30.83 -23.67
N ALA A 27 -7.26 30.56 -23.60
CA ALA A 27 -7.84 29.61 -22.66
C ALA A 27 -7.29 28.19 -22.82
N SER A 28 -7.08 27.72 -24.05
CA SER A 28 -6.54 26.37 -24.28
C SER A 28 -5.10 26.20 -23.75
N ALA A 29 -4.31 27.27 -23.78
CA ALA A 29 -2.92 27.30 -23.32
C ALA A 29 -2.77 27.54 -21.81
N LEU A 30 -3.85 27.90 -21.09
CA LEU A 30 -3.81 28.12 -19.65
C LEU A 30 -3.53 26.79 -18.93
N SER A 31 -2.41 26.71 -18.20
CA SER A 31 -2.08 25.53 -17.40
C SER A 31 -2.86 25.49 -16.08
N ASP A 32 -2.95 24.32 -15.46
CA ASP A 32 -3.62 24.19 -14.16
C ASP A 32 -2.94 25.02 -13.07
N GLU A 33 -1.60 25.10 -13.08
CA GLU A 33 -0.84 25.96 -12.16
C GLU A 33 -1.20 27.44 -12.36
N GLN A 34 -1.31 27.90 -13.60
CA GLN A 34 -1.71 29.28 -13.90
C GLN A 34 -3.15 29.56 -13.46
N ALA A 35 -4.06 28.61 -13.67
CA ALA A 35 -5.44 28.73 -13.20
C ALA A 35 -5.50 28.81 -11.67
N THR A 36 -4.73 27.98 -10.94
CA THR A 36 -4.62 28.06 -9.48
C THR A 36 -4.10 29.42 -9.03
N LEU A 37 -3.10 29.98 -9.69
CA LEU A 37 -2.61 31.34 -9.38
C LEU A 37 -3.69 32.41 -9.61
N ILE A 38 -4.47 32.30 -10.69
CA ILE A 38 -5.60 33.19 -10.96
C ILE A 38 -6.64 33.09 -9.83
N ILE A 39 -7.06 31.88 -9.48
CA ILE A 39 -8.05 31.61 -8.42
C ILE A 39 -7.59 32.22 -7.08
N ASN A 40 -6.32 32.00 -6.71
CA ASN A 40 -5.75 32.55 -5.48
C ASN A 40 -5.68 34.07 -5.49
N ASP A 41 -5.38 34.69 -6.63
CA ASP A 41 -5.36 36.14 -6.77
C ASP A 41 -6.77 36.75 -6.68
N ILE A 42 -7.79 36.12 -7.28
CA ILE A 42 -9.20 36.52 -7.13
C ILE A 42 -9.61 36.43 -5.66
N ARG A 43 -9.32 35.31 -5.01
CA ARG A 43 -9.64 35.08 -3.59
C ARG A 43 -8.96 36.12 -2.69
N SER A 44 -7.69 36.41 -2.93
CA SER A 44 -6.90 37.36 -2.12
C SER A 44 -7.36 38.80 -2.29
N ALA A 45 -7.98 39.14 -3.43
CA ALA A 45 -8.52 40.46 -3.67
C ALA A 45 -9.76 40.77 -2.83
N ALA A 46 -10.43 39.78 -2.25
CA ALA A 46 -11.57 39.96 -1.34
C ALA A 46 -12.63 40.95 -1.88
N HIS A 47 -13.06 40.72 -3.12
CA HIS A 47 -14.01 41.54 -3.87
C HIS A 47 -13.58 42.97 -4.22
N GLN A 48 -12.32 43.34 -3.99
CA GLN A 48 -11.74 44.63 -4.37
C GLN A 48 -11.37 44.68 -5.86
N TYR A 49 -12.33 44.39 -6.75
CA TYR A 49 -12.10 44.33 -8.20
C TYR A 49 -12.26 45.68 -8.92
N TYR A 50 -12.72 46.70 -8.21
CA TYR A 50 -13.20 47.97 -8.78
C TYR A 50 -12.29 49.16 -8.48
N THR A 51 -11.04 48.93 -8.05
CA THR A 51 -10.13 49.99 -7.59
C THR A 51 -9.75 50.96 -8.70
N ASP A 52 -9.51 50.44 -9.90
CA ASP A 52 -9.19 51.20 -11.10
C ASP A 52 -9.52 50.37 -12.35
N GLU A 53 -9.36 51.00 -13.52
CA GLU A 53 -9.67 50.40 -14.81
C GLU A 53 -8.78 49.19 -15.13
N SER A 54 -7.50 49.23 -14.76
CA SER A 54 -6.57 48.12 -15.00
C SER A 54 -6.91 46.91 -14.12
N CYS A 55 -7.34 47.16 -12.89
CA CYS A 55 -7.84 46.16 -11.95
C CYS A 55 -9.08 45.46 -12.52
N MET A 56 -10.08 46.23 -12.96
CA MET A 56 -11.28 45.66 -13.58
C MET A 56 -10.95 44.86 -14.85
N GLN A 57 -10.06 45.37 -15.73
CA GLN A 57 -9.63 44.66 -16.93
C GLN A 57 -8.91 43.34 -16.62
N LYS A 58 -8.04 43.33 -15.59
CA LYS A 58 -7.37 42.11 -15.10
C LYS A 58 -8.38 41.06 -14.66
N TYR A 59 -9.35 41.42 -13.82
CA TYR A 59 -10.31 40.45 -13.29
C TYR A 59 -11.39 40.05 -14.30
N LEU A 60 -11.75 40.92 -15.24
CA LEU A 60 -12.53 40.53 -16.43
C LEU A 60 -11.79 39.48 -17.26
N TRP A 61 -10.50 39.69 -17.52
CA TRP A 61 -9.67 38.74 -18.25
C TRP A 61 -9.56 37.40 -17.52
N TYR A 62 -9.33 37.40 -16.21
CA TYR A 62 -9.34 36.20 -15.38
C TYR A 62 -10.68 35.46 -15.42
N GLY A 63 -11.79 36.19 -15.29
CA GLY A 63 -13.12 35.61 -15.35
C GLY A 63 -13.39 34.88 -16.66
N TYR A 64 -13.12 35.53 -17.80
CA TYR A 64 -13.28 34.91 -19.12
C TYR A 64 -12.30 33.76 -19.36
N LEU A 65 -11.05 33.85 -18.87
CA LEU A 65 -10.09 32.76 -19.01
C LEU A 65 -10.57 31.49 -18.32
N LEU A 66 -11.05 31.61 -17.08
CA LEU A 66 -11.58 30.47 -16.33
C LEU A 66 -12.84 29.89 -16.98
N ASP A 67 -13.76 30.76 -17.41
CA ASP A 67 -14.99 30.36 -18.11
C ASP A 67 -14.69 29.58 -19.40
N TYR A 68 -13.76 30.07 -20.23
CA TYR A 68 -13.41 29.39 -21.48
C TYR A 68 -12.49 28.19 -21.32
N LYS A 69 -11.72 28.10 -20.22
CA LYS A 69 -10.80 26.98 -19.98
C LYS A 69 -11.56 25.72 -19.57
N TYR A 70 -12.55 25.88 -18.69
CA TYR A 70 -13.19 24.78 -18.00
C TYR A 70 -14.60 24.52 -18.55
N ASP A 71 -15.08 23.30 -18.35
CA ASP A 71 -16.45 22.94 -18.69
C ASP A 71 -17.45 23.68 -17.80
N ASP A 72 -18.67 23.91 -18.29
CA ASP A 72 -19.73 24.63 -17.57
C ASP A 72 -20.10 23.97 -16.22
N ALA A 73 -19.91 22.66 -16.10
CA ALA A 73 -20.13 21.93 -14.85
C ALA A 73 -19.01 22.16 -13.81
N ASP A 74 -17.83 22.62 -14.23
CA ASP A 74 -16.69 22.85 -13.35
C ASP A 74 -16.91 24.11 -12.48
N THR A 75 -16.60 23.99 -11.19
CA THR A 75 -16.72 25.10 -10.24
C THR A 75 -15.87 26.31 -10.65
N ARG A 76 -14.74 26.09 -11.35
CA ARG A 76 -13.86 27.16 -11.85
C ARG A 76 -14.48 27.94 -13.00
N SER A 77 -15.24 27.30 -13.90
CA SER A 77 -16.01 28.00 -14.94
C SER A 77 -17.08 28.88 -14.28
N ASN A 78 -17.81 28.33 -13.29
CA ASN A 78 -18.83 29.08 -12.55
C ASN A 78 -18.23 30.33 -11.86
N LEU A 79 -17.10 30.17 -11.17
CA LEU A 79 -16.33 31.29 -10.60
C LEU A 79 -16.00 32.34 -11.66
N GLY A 80 -15.51 31.91 -12.82
CA GLY A 80 -15.16 32.79 -13.93
C GLY A 80 -16.35 33.61 -14.44
N ARG A 81 -17.52 32.95 -14.61
CA ARG A 81 -18.77 33.58 -15.03
C ARG A 81 -19.27 34.61 -14.04
N SER A 82 -19.34 34.26 -12.75
CA SER A 82 -19.76 35.19 -11.71
C SER A 82 -18.81 36.38 -11.61
N LEU A 83 -17.49 36.15 -11.74
CA LEU A 83 -16.49 37.22 -11.71
C LEU A 83 -16.66 38.22 -12.85
N TYR A 84 -16.65 37.79 -14.13
CA TYR A 84 -16.77 38.77 -15.21
C TYR A 84 -18.14 39.46 -15.19
N GLN A 85 -19.19 38.75 -14.76
CA GLN A 85 -20.54 39.30 -14.71
C GLN A 85 -20.69 40.36 -13.61
N SER A 86 -20.00 40.19 -12.47
CA SER A 86 -19.95 41.20 -11.40
C SER A 86 -19.27 42.50 -11.86
N ILE A 87 -18.27 42.39 -12.74
CA ILE A 87 -17.44 43.54 -13.15
C ILE A 87 -17.99 44.26 -14.38
N LYS A 88 -18.52 43.54 -15.40
CA LYS A 88 -18.74 44.13 -16.73
C LYS A 88 -19.68 45.35 -16.72
N ASN A 89 -20.74 45.31 -15.90
CA ASN A 89 -21.75 46.36 -15.87
C ASN A 89 -21.23 47.60 -15.14
N VAL A 90 -20.48 47.39 -14.05
CA VAL A 90 -19.78 48.45 -13.30
C VAL A 90 -18.70 49.09 -14.17
N TYR A 91 -17.92 48.28 -14.89
CA TYR A 91 -16.90 48.77 -15.83
C TYR A 91 -17.50 49.64 -16.94
N CYS A 92 -18.66 49.27 -17.47
CA CYS A 92 -19.37 50.06 -18.49
C CYS A 92 -20.20 51.21 -17.90
N GLN A 93 -20.11 51.48 -16.59
CA GLN A 93 -20.87 52.52 -15.88
C GLN A 93 -22.40 52.38 -16.03
N THR A 94 -22.86 51.13 -16.22
CA THR A 94 -24.29 50.78 -16.34
C THR A 94 -24.87 50.22 -15.04
N ASP A 95 -24.01 50.02 -14.03
CA ASP A 95 -24.38 49.56 -12.69
C ASP A 95 -23.31 50.02 -11.68
N THR A 96 -23.52 49.75 -10.39
CA THR A 96 -22.57 50.08 -9.32
C THR A 96 -22.10 48.83 -8.57
N ALA A 97 -20.96 48.94 -7.88
CA ALA A 97 -20.43 47.85 -7.05
C ALA A 97 -21.37 47.46 -5.90
N GLU A 98 -22.23 48.37 -5.46
CA GLU A 98 -23.17 48.20 -4.35
C GLU A 98 -24.57 47.75 -4.80
N SER A 99 -24.79 47.57 -6.11
CA SER A 99 -26.10 47.17 -6.62
C SER A 99 -26.45 45.76 -6.16
N ASN A 100 -27.75 45.50 -5.94
CA ASN A 100 -28.22 44.16 -5.54
C ASN A 100 -27.78 43.08 -6.52
N THR A 101 -27.71 43.40 -7.82
CA THR A 101 -27.27 42.46 -8.86
C THR A 101 -25.78 42.16 -8.72
N THR A 102 -24.94 43.18 -8.55
CA THR A 102 -23.50 43.01 -8.36
C THR A 102 -23.21 42.24 -7.07
N VAL A 103 -23.83 42.63 -5.96
CA VAL A 103 -23.66 41.96 -4.66
C VAL A 103 -24.05 40.48 -4.76
N SER A 104 -25.18 40.15 -5.39
CA SER A 104 -25.58 38.74 -5.60
C SER A 104 -24.57 37.95 -6.43
N THR A 105 -23.93 38.56 -7.43
CA THR A 105 -22.86 37.89 -8.18
C THR A 105 -21.57 37.71 -7.37
N LEU A 106 -21.25 38.61 -6.43
CA LEU A 106 -20.13 38.45 -5.50
C LEU A 106 -20.39 37.33 -4.49
N GLU A 107 -21.62 37.18 -4.01
CA GLU A 107 -22.01 36.03 -3.16
C GLU A 107 -21.85 34.69 -3.91
N GLN A 108 -22.10 34.65 -5.22
CA GLN A 108 -21.87 33.47 -6.03
C GLN A 108 -20.38 33.14 -6.21
N ILE A 109 -19.51 34.16 -6.21
CA ILE A 109 -18.06 33.97 -6.19
C ILE A 109 -17.66 33.30 -4.88
N ASP A 110 -18.17 33.77 -3.74
CA ASP A 110 -17.91 33.17 -2.43
C ASP A 110 -18.43 31.74 -2.34
N ALA A 111 -19.63 31.47 -2.87
CA ALA A 111 -20.18 30.13 -2.97
C ALA A 111 -19.32 29.20 -3.84
N SER A 112 -18.75 29.73 -4.93
CA SER A 112 -17.82 28.97 -5.77
C SER A 112 -16.54 28.61 -5.01
N PHE A 113 -15.99 29.54 -4.23
CA PHE A 113 -14.84 29.25 -3.38
C PHE A 113 -15.15 28.22 -2.30
N ALA A 114 -16.29 28.34 -1.61
CA ALA A 114 -16.72 27.36 -0.62
C ALA A 114 -16.85 25.96 -1.24
N LYS A 115 -17.47 25.86 -2.43
CA LYS A 115 -17.60 24.59 -3.15
C LYS A 115 -16.24 24.00 -3.56
N MET A 116 -15.28 24.83 -3.98
CA MET A 116 -13.93 24.37 -4.29
C MET A 116 -13.19 23.85 -3.05
N ASP A 117 -13.36 24.51 -1.89
CA ASP A 117 -12.75 24.09 -0.64
C ASP A 117 -13.39 22.79 -0.12
N GLU A 118 -14.70 22.62 -0.27
CA GLU A 118 -15.42 21.37 0.01
C GLU A 118 -14.96 20.23 -0.90
N GLU A 119 -14.84 20.46 -2.21
CA GLU A 119 -14.34 19.49 -3.19
C GLU A 119 -12.89 19.06 -2.86
N ALA A 120 -12.03 20.01 -2.48
CA ALA A 120 -10.66 19.75 -2.06
C ALA A 120 -10.60 18.93 -0.77
N ALA A 121 -11.42 19.28 0.23
CA ALA A 121 -11.50 18.53 1.49
C ALA A 121 -12.01 17.10 1.28
N ALA A 122 -13.02 16.91 0.42
CA ALA A 122 -13.54 15.60 0.06
C ALA A 122 -12.48 14.73 -0.63
N LEU A 123 -11.73 15.31 -1.57
CA LEU A 123 -10.63 14.60 -2.24
C LEU A 123 -9.53 14.20 -1.26
N ALA A 124 -9.14 15.10 -0.35
CA ALA A 124 -8.14 14.80 0.68
C ALA A 124 -8.62 13.68 1.63
N ALA A 125 -9.89 13.70 2.03
CA ALA A 125 -10.48 12.64 2.85
C ALA A 125 -10.51 11.29 2.13
N GLN A 126 -10.87 11.27 0.84
CA GLN A 126 -10.86 10.07 0.01
C GLN A 126 -9.45 9.49 -0.13
N GLN A 127 -8.45 10.34 -0.37
CA GLN A 127 -7.05 9.91 -0.45
C GLN A 127 -6.55 9.33 0.88
N ALA A 128 -6.86 9.97 2.01
CA ALA A 128 -6.50 9.48 3.32
C ALA A 128 -7.16 8.11 3.63
N GLN A 129 -8.43 7.93 3.25
CA GLN A 129 -9.12 6.65 3.40
C GLN A 129 -8.49 5.55 2.52
N GLU A 130 -8.12 5.88 1.28
CA GLU A 130 -7.47 4.95 0.36
C GLU A 130 -6.09 4.51 0.86
N GLU A 131 -5.30 5.46 1.37
CA GLU A 131 -3.99 5.18 1.97
C GLU A 131 -4.14 4.32 3.23
N ALA A 132 -5.09 4.65 4.11
CA ALA A 132 -5.38 3.82 5.28
C ALA A 132 -5.81 2.40 4.90
N ARG A 133 -6.61 2.25 3.83
CA ARG A 133 -7.00 0.94 3.31
C ARG A 133 -5.80 0.13 2.82
N LYS A 134 -4.93 0.75 2.01
CA LYS A 134 -3.70 0.09 1.53
C LYS A 134 -2.77 -0.30 2.67
N GLN A 135 -2.63 0.57 3.67
CA GLN A 135 -1.84 0.30 4.86
C GLN A 135 -2.39 -0.90 5.63
N ALA A 136 -3.72 -0.95 5.83
CA ALA A 136 -4.39 -2.06 6.50
C ALA A 136 -4.25 -3.38 5.73
N GLU A 137 -4.34 -3.34 4.40
CA GLU A 137 -4.13 -4.51 3.55
C GLU A 137 -2.69 -5.05 3.65
N ILE A 138 -1.69 -4.16 3.57
CA ILE A 138 -0.28 -4.54 3.75
C ILE A 138 -0.05 -5.16 5.12
N GLN A 139 -0.61 -4.57 6.18
CA GLN A 139 -0.50 -5.12 7.54
C GLN A 139 -1.17 -6.50 7.66
N ALA A 140 -2.35 -6.68 7.07
CA ALA A 140 -3.04 -7.97 7.06
C ALA A 140 -2.25 -9.04 6.30
N GLN A 141 -1.66 -8.69 5.15
CA GLN A 141 -0.81 -9.60 4.37
C GLN A 141 0.47 -9.97 5.15
N GLN A 142 1.12 -9.01 5.79
CA GLN A 142 2.30 -9.26 6.62
C GLN A 142 1.98 -10.17 7.81
N GLU A 143 0.83 -9.96 8.45
CA GLU A 143 0.40 -10.80 9.56
C GLU A 143 0.05 -12.22 9.09
N ALA A 144 -0.67 -12.36 7.98
CA ALA A 144 -0.95 -13.66 7.38
C ALA A 144 0.35 -14.41 7.00
N GLN A 145 1.34 -13.69 6.46
CA GLN A 145 2.65 -14.26 6.14
C GLN A 145 3.40 -14.71 7.40
N ARG A 146 3.40 -13.90 8.47
CA ARG A 146 4.00 -14.28 9.77
C ARG A 146 3.33 -15.51 10.36
N GLN A 147 2.01 -15.61 10.28
CA GLN A 147 1.27 -16.77 10.78
C GLN A 147 1.57 -18.03 9.96
N ALA A 148 1.61 -17.91 8.62
CA ALA A 148 1.99 -19.02 7.76
C ALA A 148 3.43 -19.49 8.01
N GLU A 149 4.36 -18.57 8.24
CA GLU A 149 5.76 -18.90 8.57
C GLU A 149 5.87 -19.59 9.94
N LEU A 150 5.15 -19.10 10.95
CA LEU A 150 5.10 -19.73 12.27
C LEU A 150 4.53 -21.15 12.19
N GLN A 151 3.45 -21.34 11.42
CA GLN A 151 2.86 -22.66 11.21
C GLN A 151 3.82 -23.60 10.49
N ALA A 152 4.50 -23.12 9.44
CA ALA A 152 5.50 -23.92 8.72
C ALA A 152 6.69 -24.32 9.63
N GLN A 153 7.13 -23.42 10.52
CA GLN A 153 8.17 -23.75 11.51
C GLN A 153 7.69 -24.81 12.51
N GLN A 154 6.44 -24.72 13.00
CA GLN A 154 5.87 -25.72 13.90
C GLN A 154 5.72 -27.09 13.22
N GLU A 155 5.29 -27.13 11.97
CA GLU A 155 5.18 -28.36 11.18
C GLU A 155 6.57 -28.98 10.91
N ALA A 156 7.57 -28.16 10.57
CA ALA A 156 8.94 -28.61 10.37
C ALA A 156 9.58 -29.15 11.66
N GLU A 157 9.34 -28.49 12.79
CA GLU A 157 9.78 -28.94 14.12
C GLU A 157 9.13 -30.28 14.49
N ALA A 158 7.81 -30.42 14.30
CA ALA A 158 7.08 -31.66 14.54
C ALA A 158 7.60 -32.80 13.66
N ALA A 159 7.89 -32.53 12.38
CA ALA A 159 8.49 -33.50 11.47
C ALA A 159 9.91 -33.91 11.91
N ARG A 160 10.73 -32.96 12.41
CA ARG A 160 12.07 -33.28 12.94
C ARG A 160 11.98 -34.19 14.15
N ILE A 161 11.12 -33.87 15.12
CA ILE A 161 10.91 -34.68 16.33
C ILE A 161 10.44 -36.10 15.94
N ALA A 162 9.50 -36.23 15.00
CA ALA A 162 9.02 -37.53 14.53
C ALA A 162 10.13 -38.37 13.86
N ALA A 163 10.97 -37.74 13.02
CA ALA A 163 12.10 -38.42 12.38
C ALA A 163 13.16 -38.88 13.40
N GLU A 164 13.43 -38.05 14.41
CA GLU A 164 14.39 -38.35 15.47
C GLU A 164 13.92 -39.52 16.35
N GLN A 165 12.61 -39.58 16.67
CA GLN A 165 12.01 -40.72 17.36
C GLN A 165 12.08 -42.02 16.54
N GLN A 166 11.84 -41.95 15.22
CA GLN A 166 11.96 -43.11 14.33
C GLN A 166 13.40 -43.62 14.24
N ALA A 167 14.39 -42.72 14.16
CA ALA A 167 15.80 -43.08 14.16
C ALA A 167 16.22 -43.75 15.49
N ALA A 168 15.78 -43.23 16.63
CA ALA A 168 16.05 -43.83 17.94
C ALA A 168 15.42 -45.23 18.10
N ALA A 169 14.22 -45.45 17.54
CA ALA A 169 13.56 -46.76 17.55
C ALA A 169 14.27 -47.80 16.66
N GLN A 170 14.88 -47.40 15.54
CA GLN A 170 15.69 -48.30 14.71
C GLN A 170 17.01 -48.67 15.37
N GLN A 171 17.59 -47.77 16.17
CA GLN A 171 18.84 -48.03 16.89
C GLN A 171 18.69 -49.06 18.02
N THR A 172 17.48 -49.25 18.55
CA THR A 172 17.16 -50.29 19.56
C THR A 172 16.85 -51.66 18.95
N GLN A 173 16.75 -51.78 17.62
CA GLN A 173 16.55 -53.03 16.88
C GLN A 173 17.85 -53.63 16.30
N GLN A 174 19.04 -53.21 16.79
CA GLN A 174 20.23 -54.01 16.50
C GLN A 174 19.97 -55.46 16.97
N PRO A 175 20.17 -56.48 16.10
CA PRO A 175 20.01 -57.86 16.50
C PRO A 175 20.92 -58.09 17.71
N GLN A 176 20.34 -58.35 18.88
CA GLN A 176 21.12 -58.85 20.01
C GLN A 176 21.67 -60.21 19.56
N GLU A 177 22.96 -60.25 19.21
CA GLU A 177 23.60 -61.50 18.82
C GLU A 177 23.41 -62.51 19.96
N ALA A 178 22.83 -63.66 19.63
CA ALA A 178 22.56 -64.70 20.63
C ALA A 178 23.88 -65.04 21.34
N SER A 179 23.89 -64.88 22.67
CA SER A 179 25.07 -65.20 23.48
C SER A 179 25.10 -66.69 23.78
N VAL A 180 26.24 -67.33 23.54
CA VAL A 180 26.48 -68.76 23.77
C VAL A 180 27.63 -68.96 24.76
N TRP A 181 27.65 -70.12 25.40
CA TRP A 181 28.63 -70.48 26.42
C TRP A 181 29.68 -71.44 25.85
N LEU A 182 30.95 -71.13 26.08
CA LEU A 182 32.08 -72.01 25.76
C LEU A 182 32.61 -72.64 27.05
N SER A 183 32.94 -73.93 26.97
CA SER A 183 33.61 -74.65 28.06
C SER A 183 35.13 -74.41 28.02
N ALA A 184 35.81 -74.56 29.16
CA ALA A 184 37.25 -74.34 29.25
C ALA A 184 38.10 -75.31 28.40
N THR A 185 37.59 -76.50 28.09
CA THR A 185 38.35 -77.57 27.42
C THR A 185 37.65 -78.19 26.20
N GLY A 186 36.43 -77.78 25.88
CA GLY A 186 35.63 -78.38 24.81
C GLY A 186 35.62 -77.55 23.53
N SER A 187 35.47 -78.22 22.39
CA SER A 187 35.40 -77.61 21.05
C SER A 187 33.97 -77.30 20.59
N LYS A 188 33.02 -77.21 21.52
CA LYS A 188 31.61 -76.93 21.22
C LYS A 188 31.07 -75.73 21.99
N TYR A 189 30.10 -75.03 21.41
CA TYR A 189 29.34 -73.99 22.09
C TYR A 189 27.98 -74.51 22.60
N HIS A 190 27.49 -73.88 23.66
CA HIS A 190 26.33 -74.32 24.43
C HIS A 190 25.34 -73.17 24.66
N SER A 191 24.05 -73.50 24.78
CA SER A 191 22.99 -72.52 25.05
C SER A 191 22.92 -72.15 26.54
N VAL A 192 23.37 -73.06 27.41
CA VAL A 192 23.38 -72.91 28.87
C VAL A 192 24.74 -73.28 29.45
N PRO A 193 25.18 -72.65 30.56
CA PRO A 193 26.52 -72.85 31.13
C PRO A 193 26.72 -74.19 31.86
N ASP A 194 25.67 -74.99 32.06
CA ASP A 194 25.66 -76.24 32.82
C ASP A 194 25.28 -77.47 31.96
N CYS A 195 25.49 -77.40 30.65
CA CYS A 195 25.15 -78.50 29.73
C CYS A 195 26.11 -79.70 29.89
N GLY A 196 25.62 -80.81 30.46
CA GLY A 196 26.34 -82.08 30.54
C GLY A 196 27.38 -82.10 31.67
N ASN A 197 28.65 -82.35 31.34
CA ASN A 197 29.77 -82.34 32.31
C ASN A 197 30.49 -80.98 32.36
N MET A 198 29.88 -79.94 31.80
CA MET A 198 30.43 -78.59 31.81
C MET A 198 30.34 -77.99 33.22
N ASN A 199 31.38 -77.29 33.67
CA ASN A 199 31.38 -76.58 34.93
C ASN A 199 30.98 -75.11 34.69
N PRO A 200 29.85 -74.63 35.25
CA PRO A 200 29.38 -73.26 35.03
C PRO A 200 30.36 -72.20 35.56
N ASN A 201 31.18 -72.52 36.57
CA ASN A 201 32.16 -71.57 37.12
C ASN A 201 33.34 -71.31 36.17
N ASN A 202 33.58 -72.20 35.20
CA ASN A 202 34.65 -72.07 34.21
C ASN A 202 34.10 -71.82 32.79
N ALA A 203 32.80 -71.56 32.68
CA ALA A 203 32.14 -71.24 31.43
C ALA A 203 32.37 -69.76 31.08
N ARG A 204 32.61 -69.46 29.80
CA ARG A 204 32.68 -68.08 29.31
C ARG A 204 31.55 -67.82 28.32
N GLN A 205 30.93 -66.64 28.41
CA GLN A 205 29.89 -66.19 27.49
C GLN A 205 30.54 -65.40 26.34
N VAL A 206 30.20 -65.76 25.10
CA VAL A 206 30.64 -65.09 23.87
C VAL A 206 29.45 -64.96 22.92
N SER A 207 29.57 -64.20 21.83
CA SER A 207 28.51 -64.19 20.81
C SER A 207 28.55 -65.48 19.97
N LEU A 208 27.40 -65.88 19.41
CA LEU A 208 27.30 -67.02 18.49
C LEU A 208 28.27 -66.86 17.29
N SER A 209 28.35 -65.65 16.73
CA SER A 209 29.20 -65.33 15.59
C SER A 209 30.70 -65.51 15.93
N GLU A 210 31.12 -65.05 17.11
CA GLU A 210 32.48 -65.24 17.62
C GLU A 210 32.79 -66.73 17.82
N ALA A 211 31.90 -67.48 18.46
CA ALA A 211 32.08 -68.93 18.66
C ALA A 211 32.21 -69.69 17.32
N GLN A 212 31.39 -69.37 16.32
CA GLN A 212 31.48 -69.98 14.99
C GLN A 212 32.77 -69.59 14.27
N SER A 213 33.19 -68.32 14.36
CA SER A 213 34.43 -67.84 13.73
C SER A 213 35.69 -68.51 14.31
N MET A 214 35.66 -68.84 15.59
CA MET A 214 36.72 -69.57 16.28
C MET A 214 36.67 -71.09 16.00
N GLY A 215 35.71 -71.57 15.21
CA GLY A 215 35.59 -72.97 14.79
C GLY A 215 34.90 -73.89 15.80
N TYR A 216 34.16 -73.35 16.77
CA TYR A 216 33.38 -74.18 17.70
C TYR A 216 32.09 -74.67 17.04
N GLU A 217 31.78 -75.96 17.24
CA GLU A 217 30.56 -76.57 16.72
C GLU A 217 29.39 -76.52 17.73
N PRO A 218 28.13 -76.59 17.29
CA PRO A 218 27.00 -76.67 18.22
C PRO A 218 27.00 -77.98 19.03
N CYS A 219 26.73 -77.86 20.32
CA CYS A 219 26.44 -79.03 21.15
C CYS A 219 25.06 -79.62 20.83
N LYS A 220 25.04 -80.82 20.24
CA LYS A 220 23.81 -81.59 19.89
C LYS A 220 22.79 -81.82 21.01
N ARG A 221 23.12 -81.51 22.27
CA ARG A 221 22.23 -81.69 23.42
C ARG A 221 21.46 -80.42 23.78
N CYS A 222 22.02 -79.24 23.52
CA CYS A 222 21.43 -77.96 23.90
C CYS A 222 21.27 -76.97 22.72
N HIS A 223 21.64 -77.41 21.51
CA HIS A 223 21.41 -76.80 20.21
C HIS A 223 21.04 -77.92 19.22
#